data_AF-A0A8C5STN6-F1
#
_entry.id   AF-A0A8C5STN6-F1
#
_cell.length_a   1.000
_cell.length_b   1.000
_cell.length_c   1.000
_cell.angle_alpha   90.00
_cell.angle_beta   90.00
_cell.angle_gamma   90.00
#
_symmetry.space_group_name_H-M   'P 1'
#
loop_
_entity.id
_entity.type
_entity.pdbx_description
1 polymer ?
#
loop_
_entity_poly.entity_id
_entity_poly.type
_entity_poly.pdbx_seq_one_letter_code
_entity_poly.pdbx_strand_id
1 'polypeptide(L)'
;MRDKMRKWREENYRNSEQIVEVGEELINEYAAKLGDDIWIIYEQVMIAALDCSRDDLASYCLQELRRQFPGSHRVKRLTGMKFEAMESYDDAIQLYDRILQEDSTNTAARKRKIAIRKAQGKNIEAIRELNEYLEQFVGDQEAWHELAELYINEHEKSMDELHLQFYHSLKRQARYNLQ
;
A
#
# COMPACT_ATOMS: atom_id res chain seq x y z
N MET A 1 -13.03 19.87 10.17
CA MET A 1 -13.05 18.47 9.69
C MET A 1 -12.06 18.26 8.55
N ARG A 2 -12.10 19.07 7.48
CA ARG A 2 -11.10 19.05 6.38
C ARG A 2 -9.64 19.07 6.85
N ASP A 3 -9.28 19.99 7.74
CA ASP A 3 -7.90 20.09 8.25
C ASP A 3 -7.49 18.89 9.10
N LYS A 4 -8.44 18.24 9.80
CA LYS A 4 -8.18 16.99 10.52
C LYS A 4 -7.83 15.86 9.56
N MET A 5 -8.59 15.71 8.47
CA MET A 5 -8.32 14.72 7.42
C MET A 5 -6.95 14.94 6.78
N ARG A 6 -6.59 16.20 6.51
CA ARG A 6 -5.27 16.59 6.01
C ARG A 6 -4.16 16.20 6.99
N LYS A 7 -4.30 16.57 8.26
CA LYS A 7 -3.34 16.23 9.32
C LYS A 7 -3.14 14.72 9.45
N TRP A 8 -4.22 13.94 9.46
CA TRP A 8 -4.14 12.47 9.55
C TRP A 8 -3.42 11.85 8.36
N ARG A 9 -3.56 12.44 7.17
CA ARG A 9 -2.86 12.01 5.96
C ARG A 9 -1.36 12.33 6.02
N GLU A 10 -1.01 13.52 6.48
CA GLU A 10 0.39 14.01 6.54
C GLU A 10 1.19 13.30 7.62
N GLU A 11 0.57 13.00 8.76
CA GLU A 11 1.21 12.32 9.89
C GLU A 11 1.04 10.78 9.84
N ASN A 12 0.42 10.25 8.78
CA ASN A 12 0.16 8.82 8.57
C ASN A 12 -0.49 8.12 9.79
N TYR A 13 -1.43 8.80 10.46
CA TYR A 13 -2.13 8.23 11.62
C TYR A 13 -3.07 7.11 11.19
N ARG A 14 -2.92 5.94 11.81
CA ARG A 14 -3.82 4.79 11.63
C ARG A 14 -5.06 4.92 12.50
N ASN A 15 -5.94 5.85 12.13
CA ASN A 15 -7.15 6.21 12.87
C ASN A 15 -8.42 5.95 12.04
N SER A 16 -8.54 4.72 11.51
CA SER A 16 -9.47 4.40 10.43
C SER A 16 -10.94 4.63 10.80
N GLU A 17 -11.35 4.35 12.05
CA GLU A 17 -12.73 4.59 12.52
C GLU A 17 -13.10 6.07 12.46
N GLN A 18 -12.23 6.96 12.98
CA GLN A 18 -12.48 8.40 13.00
C GLN A 18 -12.34 9.02 11.61
N ILE A 19 -11.48 8.47 10.76
CA ILE A 19 -11.37 8.87 9.35
C ILE A 19 -12.68 8.54 8.62
N VAL A 20 -13.27 7.36 8.88
CA VAL A 20 -14.58 6.98 8.33
C VAL A 20 -15.66 7.93 8.84
N GLU A 21 -15.78 8.14 10.15
CA GLU A 21 -16.81 9.00 10.74
C GLU A 21 -16.76 10.43 10.18
N VAL A 22 -15.61 11.09 10.31
CA VAL A 22 -15.43 12.49 9.88
C VAL A 22 -15.48 12.61 8.35
N GLY A 23 -14.96 11.62 7.64
CA GLY A 23 -14.90 11.63 6.19
C GLY A 23 -16.26 11.38 5.54
N GLU A 24 -17.06 10.46 6.09
CA GLU A 24 -18.43 10.18 5.64
C GLU A 24 -19.32 11.42 5.84
N GLU A 25 -19.22 12.11 6.98
CA GLU A 25 -19.90 13.40 7.22
C GLU A 25 -19.47 14.47 6.20
N LEU A 26 -18.17 14.60 5.95
CA LEU A 26 -17.63 15.55 4.95
C LEU A 26 -18.15 15.28 3.54
N ILE A 27 -18.24 14.02 3.14
CA ILE A 27 -18.73 13.60 1.82
C ILE A 27 -20.23 13.89 1.70
N ASN A 28 -21.02 13.58 2.73
CA ASN A 28 -22.47 13.70 2.66
C ASN A 28 -22.97 15.15 2.80
N GLU A 29 -22.36 15.94 3.68
CA GLU A 29 -22.87 17.27 4.04
C GLU A 29 -22.08 18.43 3.42
N TYR A 30 -20.81 18.21 3.07
CA TYR A 30 -19.88 19.29 2.73
C TYR A 30 -19.19 19.11 1.37
N ALA A 31 -19.56 18.11 0.55
CA ALA A 31 -18.91 17.85 -0.74
C ALA A 31 -18.75 19.09 -1.63
N ALA A 32 -19.80 19.91 -1.77
CA ALA A 32 -19.77 21.11 -2.59
C ALA A 32 -18.77 22.18 -2.12
N LYS A 33 -18.41 22.19 -0.82
CA LYS A 33 -17.48 23.17 -0.22
C LYS A 33 -16.02 22.69 -0.25
N LEU A 34 -15.78 21.42 -0.57
CA LEU A 34 -14.45 20.83 -0.52
C LEU A 34 -13.64 21.08 -1.79
N GLY A 35 -14.29 21.43 -2.91
CA GLY A 35 -13.60 21.65 -4.19
C GLY A 35 -12.81 20.40 -4.58
N ASP A 36 -11.58 20.57 -5.06
CA ASP A 36 -10.73 19.45 -5.51
C ASP A 36 -10.24 18.54 -4.38
N ASP A 37 -10.25 19.00 -3.12
CA ASP A 37 -9.84 18.18 -1.98
C ASP A 37 -10.80 16.98 -1.75
N ILE A 38 -12.01 17.04 -2.31
CA ILE A 38 -13.02 15.98 -2.18
C ILE A 38 -12.49 14.63 -2.65
N TRP A 39 -11.68 14.60 -3.71
CA TRP A 39 -11.15 13.36 -4.28
C TRP A 39 -10.11 12.71 -3.38
N ILE A 40 -9.30 13.53 -2.70
CA ILE A 40 -8.31 13.04 -1.74
C ILE A 40 -9.02 12.54 -0.46
N ILE A 41 -10.15 13.17 -0.10
CA ILE A 41 -11.01 12.70 0.99
C ILE A 41 -11.67 11.36 0.62
N TYR A 42 -12.24 11.22 -0.58
CA TYR A 42 -12.80 9.96 -1.07
C TYR A 42 -11.80 8.81 -1.00
N GLU A 43 -10.56 9.02 -1.43
CA GLU A 43 -9.53 7.97 -1.34
C GLU A 43 -9.17 7.64 0.11
N GLN A 44 -9.01 8.65 0.96
CA GLN A 44 -8.68 8.44 2.37
C GLN A 44 -9.79 7.67 3.11
N VAL A 45 -11.05 8.03 2.84
CA VAL A 45 -12.22 7.34 3.40
C VAL A 45 -12.33 5.94 2.84
N MET A 46 -12.08 5.73 1.54
CA MET A 46 -12.12 4.40 0.93
C MET A 46 -11.14 3.45 1.62
N ILE A 47 -9.89 3.88 1.84
CA ILE A 47 -8.87 3.06 2.50
C ILE A 47 -9.26 2.76 3.95
N ALA A 48 -9.67 3.78 4.71
CA ALA A 48 -10.09 3.59 6.09
C ALA A 48 -11.35 2.73 6.23
N ALA A 49 -12.27 2.81 5.27
CA ALA A 49 -13.47 1.99 5.22
C ALA A 49 -13.14 0.51 4.99
N LEU A 50 -12.12 0.20 4.16
CA LEU A 50 -11.63 -1.17 4.02
C LEU A 50 -11.08 -1.72 5.35
N ASP A 51 -10.27 -0.91 6.06
CA ASP A 51 -9.73 -1.32 7.37
C ASP A 51 -10.84 -1.57 8.40
N CYS A 52 -11.93 -0.80 8.34
CA CYS A 52 -13.09 -0.93 9.21
C CYS A 52 -14.15 -1.93 8.70
N SER A 53 -13.88 -2.65 7.60
CA SER A 53 -14.86 -3.56 6.96
C SER A 53 -16.20 -2.90 6.60
N ARG A 54 -16.21 -1.59 6.33
CA ARG A 54 -17.35 -0.80 5.82
C ARG A 54 -17.38 -0.86 4.29
N ASP A 55 -17.69 -2.04 3.76
CA ASP A 55 -17.67 -2.32 2.31
C ASP A 55 -18.62 -1.44 1.49
N ASP A 56 -19.74 -1.03 2.09
CA ASP A 56 -20.71 -0.10 1.53
C ASP A 56 -20.04 1.23 1.18
N LEU A 57 -19.36 1.83 2.15
CA LEU A 57 -18.71 3.12 2.02
C LEU A 57 -17.47 3.03 1.12
N ALA A 58 -16.67 1.97 1.26
CA ALA A 58 -15.52 1.73 0.40
C ALA A 58 -15.94 1.59 -1.08
N SER A 59 -17.04 0.89 -1.34
CA SER A 59 -17.59 0.71 -2.70
C SER A 59 -18.09 2.03 -3.29
N TYR A 60 -18.83 2.81 -2.50
CA TYR A 60 -19.32 4.12 -2.90
C TYR A 60 -18.17 5.07 -3.27
N CYS A 61 -17.18 5.20 -2.38
CA CYS A 61 -16.03 6.05 -2.62
C CYS A 61 -15.23 5.62 -3.87
N LEU A 62 -15.03 4.31 -4.06
CA LEU A 62 -14.34 3.77 -5.23
C LEU A 62 -15.12 4.04 -6.53
N GLN A 63 -16.45 3.97 -6.50
CA GLN A 63 -17.29 4.26 -7.67
C GLN A 63 -17.16 5.72 -8.11
N GLU A 64 -17.23 6.67 -7.17
CA GLU A 64 -17.06 8.09 -7.48
C GLU A 64 -15.65 8.40 -8.02
N LEU A 65 -14.60 7.81 -7.44
CA LEU A 65 -13.24 7.95 -7.94
C LEU A 65 -13.06 7.39 -9.36
N ARG A 66 -13.71 6.26 -9.68
CA ARG A 66 -13.72 5.68 -11.03
C ARG A 66 -14.43 6.55 -12.05
N ARG A 67 -15.55 7.15 -11.65
CA ARG A 67 -16.33 8.06 -12.50
C ARG A 67 -15.54 9.31 -12.85
N GLN A 68 -14.83 9.87 -11.86
CA GLN A 68 -14.04 11.08 -12.05
C GLN A 68 -12.71 10.83 -12.79
N PHE A 69 -12.02 9.72 -12.51
CA PHE A 69 -10.69 9.43 -13.04
C PHE A 69 -10.65 8.07 -13.78
N PRO A 70 -11.36 7.94 -14.90
CA PRO A 70 -11.37 6.69 -15.66
C PRO A 70 -9.95 6.34 -16.14
N GLY A 71 -9.56 5.07 -15.94
CA GLY A 71 -8.25 4.56 -16.37
C GLY A 71 -7.06 4.89 -15.46
N SER A 72 -7.24 5.73 -14.43
CA SER A 72 -6.15 6.11 -13.51
C SER A 72 -5.53 4.91 -12.80
N HIS A 73 -4.19 4.78 -12.83
CA HIS A 73 -3.47 3.75 -12.08
C HIS A 73 -3.74 3.85 -10.58
N ARG A 74 -3.94 5.05 -10.04
CA ARG A 74 -4.29 5.25 -8.62
C ARG A 74 -5.62 4.59 -8.29
N VAL A 75 -6.63 4.75 -9.14
CA VAL A 75 -7.95 4.12 -8.96
C VAL A 75 -7.91 2.60 -9.23
N LYS A 76 -7.12 2.15 -10.22
CA LYS A 76 -6.84 0.72 -10.42
C LYS A 76 -6.19 0.12 -9.17
N ARG A 77 -5.25 0.82 -8.52
CA ARG A 77 -4.62 0.36 -7.27
C ARG A 77 -5.62 0.23 -6.12
N LEU A 78 -6.51 1.21 -5.93
CA LEU A 78 -7.58 1.15 -4.92
C LEU A 78 -8.55 -0.01 -5.19
N THR A 79 -8.81 -0.30 -6.47
CA THR A 79 -9.57 -1.51 -6.83
C THR A 79 -8.86 -2.78 -6.39
N GLY A 80 -7.54 -2.85 -6.59
CA GLY A 80 -6.73 -3.97 -6.11
C GLY A 80 -6.84 -4.12 -4.59
N MET A 81 -6.78 -3.01 -3.85
CA MET A 81 -6.90 -3.04 -2.38
C MET A 81 -8.26 -3.58 -1.93
N LYS A 82 -9.34 -3.29 -2.68
CA LYS A 82 -10.66 -3.88 -2.43
C LYS A 82 -10.66 -5.40 -2.67
N PHE A 83 -10.03 -5.88 -3.74
CA PHE A 83 -9.86 -7.32 -3.96
C PHE A 83 -9.05 -7.98 -2.85
N GLU A 84 -8.01 -7.33 -2.34
CA GLU A 84 -7.24 -7.83 -1.20
C GLU A 84 -8.07 -7.95 0.06
N ALA A 85 -8.91 -6.95 0.37
CA ALA A 85 -9.82 -6.99 1.51
C ALA A 85 -10.87 -8.12 1.39
N MET A 86 -11.18 -8.54 0.16
CA MET A 86 -12.06 -9.66 -0.15
C MET A 86 -11.32 -11.01 -0.24
N GLU A 87 -10.02 -11.05 0.06
CA GLU A 87 -9.14 -12.22 -0.10
C GLU A 87 -9.04 -12.74 -1.56
N SER A 88 -9.50 -11.97 -2.54
CA SER A 88 -9.35 -12.23 -3.98
C SER A 88 -7.94 -11.86 -4.46
N TYR A 89 -6.93 -12.51 -3.89
CA TYR A 89 -5.53 -12.16 -4.12
C TYR A 89 -5.10 -12.30 -5.59
N ASP A 90 -5.58 -13.32 -6.30
CA ASP A 90 -5.21 -13.54 -7.71
C ASP A 90 -5.70 -12.40 -8.61
N ASP A 91 -6.92 -11.90 -8.38
CA ASP A 91 -7.47 -10.75 -9.11
C ASP A 91 -6.69 -9.47 -8.79
N ALA A 92 -6.32 -9.28 -7.52
CA ALA A 92 -5.49 -8.16 -7.09
C ALA A 92 -4.12 -8.18 -7.78
N ILE A 93 -3.44 -9.34 -7.79
CA ILE A 93 -2.14 -9.53 -8.43
C ILE A 93 -2.23 -9.24 -9.94
N GLN A 94 -3.21 -9.83 -10.64
CA GLN A 94 -3.39 -9.58 -12.07
C GLN A 94 -3.64 -8.10 -12.39
N LEU A 95 -4.30 -7.38 -11.49
CA LEU A 95 -4.51 -5.95 -11.65
C LEU A 95 -3.20 -5.17 -11.42
N TYR A 96 -2.43 -5.52 -10.40
CA TYR A 96 -1.13 -4.90 -10.15
C TYR A 96 -0.10 -5.19 -11.24
N ASP A 97 -0.08 -6.40 -11.78
CA ASP A 97 0.77 -6.75 -12.91
C ASP A 97 0.43 -5.92 -14.15
N ARG A 98 -0.86 -5.70 -14.44
CA ARG A 98 -1.27 -4.79 -15.52
C ARG A 98 -0.80 -3.36 -15.28
N ILE A 99 -0.89 -2.85 -14.05
CA ILE A 99 -0.34 -1.52 -13.72
C ILE A 99 1.17 -1.49 -13.97
N LEU A 100 1.91 -2.53 -13.56
CA LEU A 100 3.36 -2.59 -13.71
C LEU A 100 3.82 -2.83 -15.16
N GLN A 101 2.99 -3.44 -15.99
CA GLN A 101 3.20 -3.53 -17.44
C GLN A 101 3.04 -2.17 -18.14
N GLU A 102 2.06 -1.38 -17.69
CA GLU A 102 1.81 -0.02 -18.19
C GLU A 102 2.85 0.99 -17.64
N ASP A 103 3.23 0.85 -16.37
CA ASP A 103 4.18 1.70 -15.64
C ASP A 103 5.03 0.85 -14.68
N SER A 104 6.22 0.45 -15.12
CA SER A 104 7.13 -0.39 -14.33
C SER A 104 7.73 0.32 -13.10
N THR A 105 7.64 1.65 -13.05
CA THR A 105 8.16 2.48 -11.97
C THR A 105 7.12 2.72 -10.86
N ASN A 106 5.93 2.13 -10.99
CA ASN A 106 4.85 2.24 -10.01
C ASN A 106 5.18 1.49 -8.71
N THR A 107 5.90 2.15 -7.80
CA THR A 107 6.31 1.60 -6.51
C THR A 107 5.13 1.18 -5.65
N ALA A 108 4.03 1.92 -5.70
CA ALA A 108 2.83 1.63 -4.92
C ALA A 108 2.19 0.29 -5.33
N ALA A 109 2.05 0.00 -6.64
CA ALA A 109 1.54 -1.29 -7.11
C ALA A 109 2.49 -2.45 -6.74
N ARG A 110 3.81 -2.23 -6.85
CA ARG A 110 4.81 -3.23 -6.45
C ARG A 110 4.77 -3.55 -4.97
N LYS A 111 4.70 -2.53 -4.09
CA LYS A 111 4.56 -2.71 -2.63
C LYS A 111 3.29 -3.50 -2.28
N ARG A 112 2.17 -3.28 -2.97
CA ARG A 112 0.93 -4.07 -2.75
C ARG A 112 1.11 -5.54 -3.11
N LYS A 113 1.78 -5.87 -4.23
CA LYS A 113 2.09 -7.28 -4.57
C LYS A 113 2.90 -7.96 -3.48
N ILE A 114 3.96 -7.31 -3.00
CA ILE A 114 4.79 -7.80 -1.90
C ILE A 114 3.93 -8.04 -0.65
N ALA A 115 3.06 -7.09 -0.29
CA ALA A 115 2.14 -7.23 0.85
C ALA A 115 1.20 -8.45 0.69
N ILE A 116 0.65 -8.70 -0.50
CA ILE A 116 -0.16 -9.89 -0.79
C ILE A 116 0.66 -11.17 -0.58
N ARG A 117 1.89 -11.23 -1.12
CA ARG A 117 2.77 -12.40 -0.96
C ARG A 117 3.03 -12.71 0.52
N LYS A 118 3.26 -11.67 1.32
CA LYS A 118 3.40 -11.78 2.78
C LYS A 118 2.12 -12.32 3.42
N ALA A 119 0.95 -11.76 3.07
CA ALA A 119 -0.34 -12.22 3.59
C ALA A 119 -0.65 -13.69 3.24
N GLN A 120 -0.22 -14.15 2.07
CA GLN A 120 -0.34 -15.55 1.63
C GLN A 120 0.71 -16.48 2.26
N GLY A 121 1.63 -15.98 3.10
CA GLY A 121 2.73 -16.75 3.67
C GLY A 121 3.81 -17.16 2.66
N LYS A 122 3.81 -16.57 1.45
CA LYS A 122 4.79 -16.82 0.38
C LYS A 122 6.06 -15.99 0.61
N ASN A 123 6.69 -16.18 1.77
CA ASN A 123 7.79 -15.34 2.24
C ASN A 123 9.01 -15.34 1.30
N ILE A 124 9.35 -16.49 0.70
CA ILE A 124 10.46 -16.60 -0.25
C ILE A 124 10.20 -15.72 -1.49
N GLU A 125 8.97 -15.73 -2.02
CA GLU A 125 8.59 -14.87 -3.16
C GLU A 125 8.62 -13.40 -2.76
N ALA A 126 8.11 -13.06 -1.56
CA ALA A 126 8.14 -11.70 -1.03
C ALA A 126 9.58 -11.17 -0.84
N ILE A 127 10.49 -12.00 -0.31
CA ILE A 127 11.92 -11.69 -0.17
C ILE A 127 12.54 -11.41 -1.53
N ARG A 128 12.29 -12.26 -2.53
CA ARG A 128 12.83 -12.05 -3.89
C ARG A 128 12.32 -10.72 -4.47
N GLU A 129 11.02 -10.47 -4.42
CA GLU A 129 10.43 -9.23 -4.94
C GLU A 129 10.92 -7.97 -4.20
N LEU A 130 11.15 -8.06 -2.88
CA LEU A 130 11.74 -6.96 -2.09
C LEU A 130 13.20 -6.68 -2.45
N ASN A 131 14.01 -7.72 -2.67
CA ASN A 131 15.39 -7.54 -3.13
C ASN A 131 15.40 -6.83 -4.50
N GLU A 132 14.59 -7.30 -5.47
CA GLU A 132 14.46 -6.66 -6.79
C GLU A 132 13.99 -5.20 -6.70
N TYR A 133 13.07 -4.89 -5.78
CA TYR A 133 12.64 -3.53 -5.50
C TYR A 133 13.78 -2.67 -4.96
N LEU A 134 14.50 -3.16 -3.95
CA LEU A 134 15.57 -2.43 -3.26
C LEU A 134 16.82 -2.24 -4.11
N GLU A 135 17.01 -3.03 -5.19
CA GLU A 135 18.03 -2.74 -6.21
C GLU A 135 17.80 -1.41 -6.92
N GLN A 136 16.53 -0.99 -7.06
CA GLN A 136 16.15 0.26 -7.71
C GLN A 136 15.88 1.39 -6.70
N PHE A 137 15.38 1.04 -5.51
CA PHE A 137 14.93 1.99 -4.48
C PHE A 137 15.73 1.84 -3.18
N VAL A 138 17.05 1.92 -3.26
CA VAL A 138 17.99 1.68 -2.14
C VAL A 138 17.71 2.59 -0.92
N GLY A 139 17.13 3.77 -1.12
CA GLY A 139 16.79 4.72 -0.05
C GLY A 139 15.50 4.40 0.74
N ASP A 140 14.73 3.39 0.35
CA ASP A 140 13.47 3.04 1.02
C ASP A 140 13.73 2.26 2.31
N GLN A 141 13.86 2.99 3.42
CA GLN A 141 14.16 2.40 4.74
C GLN A 141 13.07 1.45 5.23
N GLU A 142 11.80 1.73 4.91
CA GLU A 142 10.67 0.87 5.27
C GLU A 142 10.78 -0.49 4.56
N ALA A 143 11.08 -0.50 3.27
CA ALA A 143 11.27 -1.75 2.53
C ALA A 143 12.48 -2.56 3.02
N TRP A 144 13.57 -1.91 3.44
CA TRP A 144 14.69 -2.59 4.09
C TRP A 144 14.30 -3.23 5.43
N HIS A 145 13.50 -2.52 6.23
CA HIS A 145 12.99 -3.04 7.50
C HIS A 145 12.09 -4.26 7.28
N GLU A 146 11.17 -4.18 6.33
CA GLU A 146 10.30 -5.30 5.95
C GLU A 146 11.09 -6.51 5.44
N LEU A 147 12.14 -6.29 4.65
CA LEU A 147 13.01 -7.36 4.17
C LEU A 147 13.75 -8.04 5.33
N ALA A 148 14.23 -7.27 6.30
CA ALA A 148 14.87 -7.79 7.50
C ALA A 148 13.90 -8.62 8.35
N GLU A 149 12.67 -8.16 8.57
CA GLU A 149 11.63 -8.91 9.29
C GLU A 149 11.33 -10.25 8.62
N LEU A 150 11.21 -10.28 7.29
CA LEU A 150 10.98 -11.51 6.55
C LEU A 150 12.14 -12.50 6.68
N TYR A 151 13.38 -12.02 6.60
CA TYR A 151 14.54 -12.88 6.84
C TYR A 151 14.55 -13.43 8.26
N ILE A 152 14.22 -12.65 9.27
CA ILE A 152 14.14 -13.12 10.67
C ILE A 152 13.07 -14.23 10.80
N ASN A 153 11.88 -14.01 10.23
CA ASN A 153 10.79 -14.99 10.26
C ASN A 153 11.14 -16.31 9.53
N GLU A 154 12.00 -16.26 8.52
CA GLU A 154 12.52 -17.45 7.83
C GLU A 154 13.76 -18.05 8.51
N HIS A 155 14.55 -17.25 9.23
CA HIS A 155 15.70 -17.69 10.03
C HIS A 155 15.29 -18.53 11.26
N GLU A 156 14.12 -18.28 11.85
CA GLU A 156 13.54 -19.20 12.83
C GLU A 156 13.24 -20.59 12.23
N LYS A 157 13.23 -20.72 10.89
CA LYS A 157 12.93 -21.97 10.17
C LYS A 157 14.13 -22.63 9.46
N SER A 158 15.24 -21.94 9.20
CA SER A 158 16.37 -22.51 8.46
C SER A 158 17.72 -21.84 8.75
N MET A 159 18.77 -22.65 8.96
CA MET A 159 20.13 -22.20 9.31
C MET A 159 21.06 -22.21 8.08
N ASP A 160 21.97 -21.23 8.04
CA ASP A 160 23.24 -21.09 7.27
C ASP A 160 23.32 -20.21 5.99
N GLU A 161 22.41 -20.23 5.01
CA GLU A 161 22.58 -19.41 3.78
C GLU A 161 22.13 -17.92 3.92
N LEU A 162 21.16 -17.66 4.79
CA LEU A 162 20.52 -16.35 4.95
C LEU A 162 21.39 -15.32 5.69
N HIS A 163 22.32 -15.77 6.54
CA HIS A 163 23.22 -14.91 7.30
C HIS A 163 24.16 -14.10 6.38
N LEU A 164 24.60 -14.69 5.27
CA LEU A 164 25.45 -14.03 4.29
C LEU A 164 24.67 -12.97 3.50
N GLN A 165 23.42 -13.25 3.15
CA GLN A 165 22.53 -12.31 2.45
C GLN A 165 22.14 -11.12 3.33
N PHE A 166 21.82 -11.36 4.60
CA PHE A 166 21.55 -10.30 5.58
C PHE A 166 22.78 -9.42 5.81
N TYR A 167 23.97 -10.02 5.98
CA TYR A 167 25.22 -9.28 6.12
C TYR A 167 25.55 -8.44 4.87
N HIS A 168 25.32 -8.97 3.66
CA HIS A 168 25.50 -8.21 2.41
C HIS A 168 24.47 -7.09 2.24
N SER A 169 23.23 -7.31 2.67
CA SER A 169 22.16 -6.32 2.72
C SER A 169 22.53 -5.14 3.63
N LEU A 170 22.91 -5.41 4.89
CA LEU A 170 23.39 -4.39 5.83
C LEU A 170 24.62 -3.64 5.30
N LYS A 171 25.56 -4.33 4.66
CA LYS A 171 26.72 -3.69 4.03
C LYS A 171 26.34 -2.77 2.87
N ARG A 172 25.32 -3.10 2.06
CA ARG A 172 24.84 -2.22 0.98
C ARG A 172 24.19 -0.96 1.56
N GLN A 173 23.33 -1.12 2.57
CA GLN A 173 22.66 0.02 3.22
C GLN A 173 23.67 0.96 3.91
N ALA A 174 24.67 0.41 4.60
CA ALA A 174 25.74 1.20 5.23
C ALA A 174 26.60 1.98 4.23
N ARG A 175 26.83 1.45 3.02
CA ARG A 175 27.55 2.15 1.96
C ARG A 175 26.76 3.33 1.38
N TYR A 176 25.44 3.21 1.30
CA TYR A 176 24.57 4.28 0.80
C TYR A 176 24.48 5.45 1.77
N ASN A 177 24.45 5.18 3.09
CA ASN A 177 24.38 6.22 4.13
C ASN A 177 25.70 7.01 4.34
N LEU A 178 26.79 6.66 3.65
CA LEU A 178 28.11 7.29 3.74
C LEU A 178 28.48 8.16 2.52
N GLN A 179 27.58 8.30 1.53
CA GLN A 179 27.69 9.21 0.39
C GLN A 179 26.76 10.40 0.55
#